data_AF-M0ZX80-F1
#
_entry.id   AF-M0ZX80-F1
#
_cell.length_a   1.000
_cell.length_b   1.000
_cell.length_c   1.000
_cell.angle_alpha   90.00
_cell.angle_beta   90.00
_cell.angle_gamma   90.00
#
_symmetry.space_group_name_H-M   'P 1'
#
loop_
_entity.id
_entity.type
_entity.pdbx_description
1 polymer ?
#
loop_
_entity_poly.entity_id
_entity_poly.type
_entity_poly.pdbx_seq_one_letter_code
_entity_poly.pdbx_strand_id
1 'polypeptide(L)'
;MAELPLVATRIGSQGQGYFQLLLSCIEKLLAFLNVRRFILPSAVEAMSIWTEKFGFKEIPPDLLVSYKKTCWQLITFKGTCMLEKMVPKCRIIRHEETEAEAEAETETETETETESDAPDE
;
A
#
# COMPACT_ATOMS: atom_id res chain seq x y z
N MET A 1 4.98 -3.11 8.09
CA MET A 1 3.80 -2.73 8.90
C MET A 1 3.98 -1.27 9.26
N ALA A 2 2.91 -0.52 9.51
CA ALA A 2 3.00 0.83 10.07
C ALA A 2 2.03 0.98 11.25
N GLU A 3 2.34 1.88 12.17
CA GLU A 3 1.57 2.15 13.38
C GLU A 3 1.12 3.62 13.42
N LEU A 4 -0.08 3.87 13.93
CA LEU A 4 -0.54 5.20 14.36
C LEU A 4 -0.62 5.22 15.91
N PRO A 5 0.49 5.48 16.63
CA PRO A 5 0.53 5.35 18.09
C PRO A 5 -0.25 6.44 18.83
N LEU A 6 -0.53 7.58 18.17
CA LEU A 6 -1.29 8.69 18.71
C LEU A 6 -1.92 9.50 17.57
N VAL A 7 -3.15 9.97 17.79
CA VAL A 7 -3.75 11.06 17.02
C VAL A 7 -4.66 11.89 17.92
N ALA A 8 -4.74 13.20 17.65
CA ALA A 8 -5.61 14.12 18.37
C ALA A 8 -6.31 15.07 17.39
N THR A 9 -7.55 15.46 17.70
CA THR A 9 -8.26 16.54 17.00
C THR A 9 -8.62 17.62 18.01
N ARG A 10 -8.26 18.87 17.72
CA ARG A 10 -8.58 20.05 18.57
C ARG A 10 -10.09 20.08 18.85
N ILE A 11 -10.47 20.31 20.10
CA ILE A 11 -11.86 20.19 20.60
C ILE A 11 -12.86 20.94 19.69
N GLY A 12 -12.64 22.23 19.43
CA GLY A 12 -13.49 23.04 18.53
C GLY A 12 -13.44 22.68 17.03
N SER A 13 -12.77 21.59 16.66
CA SER A 13 -12.65 21.03 15.31
C SER A 13 -13.07 19.55 15.25
N GLN A 14 -13.56 18.99 16.35
CA GLN A 14 -14.13 17.63 16.38
C GLN A 14 -15.48 17.59 15.66
N GLY A 15 -15.92 16.41 15.25
CA GLY A 15 -17.14 16.20 14.44
C GLY A 15 -17.00 16.60 12.96
N GLN A 16 -16.18 17.61 12.63
CA GLN A 16 -16.04 18.21 11.29
C GLN A 16 -15.29 17.34 10.24
N GLY A 17 -15.09 16.05 10.51
CA GLY A 17 -14.51 15.10 9.54
C GLY A 17 -13.00 15.20 9.27
N TYR A 18 -12.28 16.20 9.78
CA TYR A 18 -10.84 16.39 9.49
C TYR A 18 -9.98 15.15 9.74
N PHE A 19 -10.20 14.42 10.83
CA PHE A 19 -9.46 13.18 11.08
C PHE A 19 -9.74 12.08 10.03
N GLN A 20 -10.98 11.98 9.52
CA GLN A 20 -11.32 11.02 8.46
C GLN A 20 -10.64 11.37 7.13
N LEU A 21 -10.48 12.67 6.82
CA LEU A 21 -9.69 13.12 5.69
C LEU A 21 -8.20 12.82 5.87
N LEU A 22 -7.63 13.15 7.03
CA LEU A 22 -6.23 12.86 7.38
C LEU A 22 -5.93 11.35 7.31
N LEU A 23 -6.81 10.52 7.87
CA LEU A 23 -6.69 9.06 7.84
C LEU A 23 -6.72 8.54 6.40
N SER A 24 -7.57 9.08 5.52
CA SER A 24 -7.57 8.72 4.10
C SER A 24 -6.26 9.08 3.40
N CYS A 25 -5.63 10.21 3.74
CA CYS A 25 -4.31 10.58 3.23
C CYS A 25 -3.21 9.64 3.75
N ILE A 26 -3.25 9.26 5.03
CA ILE A 26 -2.34 8.27 5.62
C ILE A 26 -2.51 6.91 4.93
N GLU A 27 -3.74 6.42 4.77
CA GLU A 27 -4.01 5.14 4.09
C GLU A 27 -3.49 5.11 2.64
N LYS A 28 -3.65 6.22 1.88
CA LYS A 28 -3.10 6.35 0.52
C LYS A 28 -1.57 6.30 0.52
N LEU A 29 -0.92 7.00 1.46
CA LEU A 29 0.54 6.98 1.60
C LEU A 29 1.06 5.59 1.98
N LEU A 30 0.43 4.93 2.96
CA LEU A 30 0.77 3.56 3.35
C LEU A 30 0.58 2.57 2.18
N ALA A 31 -0.47 2.75 1.39
CA ALA A 31 -0.72 1.94 0.20
C ALA A 31 0.36 2.13 -0.87
N PHE A 32 0.77 3.37 -1.14
CA PHE A 32 1.86 3.70 -2.06
C PHE A 32 3.21 3.11 -1.60
N LEU A 33 3.48 3.16 -0.30
CA LEU A 33 4.66 2.54 0.33
C LEU A 33 4.55 1.01 0.49
N ASN A 34 3.59 0.35 -0.17
CA ASN A 34 3.35 -1.10 -0.14
C ASN A 34 3.15 -1.71 1.27
N VAL A 35 2.78 -0.89 2.26
CA VAL A 35 2.50 -1.35 3.62
C VAL A 35 1.21 -2.16 3.62
N ARG A 36 1.28 -3.45 3.96
CA ARG A 36 0.10 -4.35 3.93
C ARG A 36 -0.84 -4.21 5.13
N ARG A 37 -0.28 -3.89 6.30
CA ARG A 37 -1.00 -3.81 7.59
C ARG A 37 -0.70 -2.49 8.30
N PHE A 38 -1.79 -1.88 8.75
CA PHE A 38 -1.82 -0.66 9.57
C PHE A 38 -2.35 -1.04 10.95
N ILE A 39 -1.65 -0.67 12.01
CA ILE A 39 -1.99 -0.99 13.39
C ILE A 39 -2.07 0.27 14.26
N LEU A 40 -2.71 0.17 15.42
CA LEU A 40 -2.68 1.21 16.46
C LEU A 40 -3.06 0.65 17.84
N PRO A 41 -2.54 1.26 18.93
CA PRO A 41 -3.13 1.13 20.26
C PRO A 41 -4.39 2.01 20.36
N SER A 42 -5.53 1.43 20.74
CA SER A 42 -6.74 2.16 21.07
C SER A 42 -7.01 2.10 22.56
N ALA A 43 -7.30 3.25 23.19
CA ALA A 43 -7.98 3.28 24.48
C ALA A 43 -9.34 2.55 24.38
N VAL A 44 -9.80 1.93 25.46
CA VAL A 44 -11.02 1.11 25.48
C VAL A 44 -12.24 1.96 25.11
N GLU A 45 -12.30 3.19 25.62
CA GLU A 45 -13.35 4.19 25.42
C GLU A 45 -13.46 4.66 23.96
N ALA A 46 -12.40 4.46 23.16
CA ALA A 46 -12.34 4.83 21.75
C ALA A 46 -12.44 3.63 20.79
N MET A 47 -12.46 2.39 21.29
CA MET A 47 -12.33 1.18 20.47
C MET A 47 -13.42 1.08 19.39
N SER A 48 -14.68 1.34 19.75
CA SER A 48 -15.83 1.29 18.83
C SER A 48 -15.67 2.21 17.62
N ILE A 49 -15.10 3.40 17.81
CA ILE A 49 -14.86 4.36 16.72
C ILE A 49 -13.88 3.77 15.69
N TRP A 50 -12.85 3.06 16.15
CA TRP A 50 -11.88 2.42 15.25
C TRP A 50 -12.45 1.20 14.56
N THR A 51 -13.21 0.35 15.26
CA THR A 51 -13.75 -0.88 14.71
C THR A 51 -14.95 -0.63 13.79
N GLU A 52 -15.95 0.12 14.25
CA GLU A 52 -17.21 0.37 13.53
C GLU A 52 -17.04 1.38 12.40
N LYS A 53 -16.44 2.55 12.68
CA LYS A 53 -16.35 3.65 11.71
C LYS A 53 -15.13 3.54 10.79
N PHE A 54 -13.99 3.05 11.30
CA PHE A 54 -12.75 2.98 10.52
C PHE A 54 -12.37 1.56 10.06
N GLY A 55 -13.11 0.52 10.46
CA GLY A 55 -12.96 -0.84 9.95
C GLY A 55 -11.71 -1.58 10.46
N PHE A 56 -11.16 -1.18 11.61
CA PHE A 56 -10.13 -1.94 12.31
C PHE A 56 -10.75 -3.15 13.04
N LYS A 57 -9.89 -4.08 13.48
CA LYS A 57 -10.26 -5.24 14.31
C LYS A 57 -9.24 -5.42 15.42
N GLU A 58 -9.64 -5.98 16.56
CA GLU A 58 -8.69 -6.31 17.63
C GLU A 58 -7.74 -7.42 17.18
N ILE A 59 -6.45 -7.28 17.51
CA ILE A 59 -5.40 -8.26 17.19
C ILE A 59 -5.46 -9.38 18.24
N PRO A 60 -5.68 -10.65 17.86
CA PRO A 60 -5.64 -11.78 18.78
C PRO A 60 -4.33 -11.83 19.61
N PRO A 61 -4.34 -12.20 20.90
CA PRO A 61 -3.17 -12.13 21.76
C PRO A 61 -1.95 -12.94 21.26
N ASP A 62 -2.19 -14.09 20.63
CA ASP A 62 -1.19 -14.93 19.98
C ASP A 62 -0.56 -14.26 18.76
N LEU A 63 -1.39 -13.63 17.90
CA LEU A 63 -0.93 -12.87 16.75
C LEU A 63 -0.14 -11.62 17.20
N LEU A 64 -0.57 -10.94 18.25
CA LEU A 64 0.14 -9.81 18.84
C LEU A 64 1.51 -10.22 19.42
N VAL A 65 1.62 -11.39 20.04
CA VAL A 65 2.91 -11.97 20.47
C VAL A 65 3.82 -12.23 19.26
N SER A 66 3.28 -12.62 18.11
CA SER A 66 4.08 -12.72 16.87
C SER A 66 4.56 -11.36 16.37
N TYR A 67 3.69 -10.34 16.35
CA TYR A 67 4.03 -8.99 15.89
C TYR A 67 5.12 -8.36 16.75
N LYS A 68 5.08 -8.55 18.08
CA LYS A 68 6.12 -8.07 19.00
C LYS A 68 7.48 -8.76 18.84
N LYS A 69 7.54 -9.95 18.23
CA LYS A 69 8.80 -10.63 17.86
C LYS A 69 9.38 -10.12 16.53
N THR A 70 8.52 -9.77 15.56
CA THR A 70 8.94 -9.31 14.22
C THR A 70 9.10 -7.79 14.12
N CYS A 71 8.52 -7.02 15.03
CA CYS A 71 8.55 -5.55 15.03
C CYS A 71 8.80 -5.02 16.46
N TRP A 72 10.07 -4.91 16.84
CA TRP A 72 10.50 -4.47 18.18
C TRP A 72 10.05 -3.07 18.62
N GLN A 73 9.53 -2.25 17.70
CA GLN A 73 9.12 -0.86 17.96
C GLN A 73 7.60 -0.69 18.20
N LEU A 74 6.83 -1.79 18.28
CA LEU A 74 5.38 -1.73 18.57
C LEU A 74 5.12 -1.03 19.91
N ILE A 75 4.42 0.10 19.91
CA ILE A 75 4.13 0.81 21.16
C ILE A 75 2.95 0.13 21.86
N THR A 76 3.02 0.01 23.19
CA THR A 76 1.94 -0.56 24.01
C THR A 76 1.74 0.32 25.23
N PHE A 77 0.56 0.94 25.33
CA PHE A 77 0.16 1.68 26.51
C PHE A 77 -0.66 0.77 27.46
N LYS A 78 -0.68 1.11 28.76
CA LYS A 78 -1.59 0.45 29.70
C LYS A 78 -3.01 0.95 29.44
N GLY A 79 -4.00 0.05 29.46
CA GLY A 79 -5.40 0.40 29.16
C GLY A 79 -5.70 0.57 27.67
N THR A 80 -4.82 0.11 26.77
CA THR A 80 -5.09 0.10 25.32
C THR A 80 -5.09 -1.31 24.75
N CYS A 81 -6.07 -1.61 23.89
CA CYS A 81 -6.07 -2.79 23.04
C CYS A 81 -5.38 -2.49 21.70
N MET A 82 -4.66 -3.45 21.13
CA MET A 82 -4.03 -3.30 19.82
C MET A 82 -5.01 -3.68 18.73
N LEU A 83 -5.21 -2.79 17.76
CA LEU A 83 -6.10 -2.99 16.63
C LEU A 83 -5.29 -3.04 15.31
N GLU A 84 -5.75 -3.82 14.33
CA GLU A 84 -5.20 -3.85 12.97
C GLU A 84 -6.25 -3.66 11.87
N LYS A 85 -5.77 -3.22 10.70
CA LYS A 85 -6.51 -3.11 9.46
C LYS A 85 -5.61 -3.45 8.27
N MET A 86 -6.17 -4.07 7.24
CA MET A 86 -5.52 -4.21 5.95
C MET A 86 -5.54 -2.87 5.21
N VAL A 87 -4.37 -2.39 4.78
CA VAL A 87 -4.28 -1.14 4.03
C VAL A 87 -4.99 -1.29 2.67
N PRO A 88 -5.81 -0.32 2.24
CA PRO A 88 -6.46 -0.35 0.92
C PRO A 88 -5.43 -0.50 -0.21
N LYS A 89 -5.75 -1.26 -1.27
CA LYS A 89 -4.84 -1.38 -2.43
C LYS A 89 -4.61 -0.01 -3.07
N CYS A 90 -3.35 0.36 -3.31
CA CYS A 90 -3.03 1.59 -4.01
C CYS A 90 -3.51 1.50 -5.47
N ARG A 91 -4.46 2.37 -5.85
CA ARG A 91 -4.81 2.60 -7.25
C ARG A 91 -3.87 3.66 -7.81
N ILE A 92 -2.61 3.29 -8.05
CA ILE A 92 -1.73 4.10 -8.88
C ILE A 92 -2.35 4.05 -10.28
N ILE A 93 -2.91 5.17 -10.73
CA ILE A 93 -3.21 5.36 -12.14
C ILE A 93 -1.84 5.43 -12.81
N ARG A 94 -1.42 4.35 -13.46
CA ARG A 94 -0.32 4.42 -14.41
C ARG A 94 -0.81 5.34 -15.53
N HIS A 95 -0.05 6.39 -15.83
CA HIS A 95 -0.10 6.90 -17.19
C HIS A 95 0.49 5.78 -18.05
N GLU A 96 -0.30 5.32 -19.02
CA GLU A 96 0.20 4.41 -20.05
C GLU A 96 0.98 5.29 -21.02
N GLU A 97 2.29 5.37 -20.79
CA GLU A 97 3.24 5.87 -21.79
C GLU A 97 3.19 4.88 -22.96
N THR A 98 2.67 5.34 -24.10
CA THR A 98 2.44 4.49 -25.26
C THR A 98 3.74 4.20 -25.98
N GLU A 99 4.41 3.11 -25.59
CA GLU A 99 5.44 2.44 -26.39
C GLU A 99 4.81 1.90 -27.68
N ALA A 100 4.73 2.75 -28.70
CA ALA A 100 4.14 2.47 -30.02
C ALA A 100 5.06 2.92 -31.19
N GLU A 101 6.35 3.10 -30.91
CA GLU A 101 7.40 3.49 -31.88
C GLU A 101 8.64 2.60 -31.68
N ALA A 102 8.56 1.34 -32.12
CA ALA A 102 9.68 0.38 -32.05
C ALA A 102 9.73 -0.67 -33.19
N GLU A 103 8.76 -0.68 -34.12
CA GLU A 103 8.62 -1.71 -35.17
C GLU A 103 8.78 -1.13 -36.60
N ALA A 104 9.58 -0.08 -36.78
CA ALA A 104 9.69 0.67 -38.05
C ALA A 104 11.10 0.74 -38.68
N GLU A 105 12.15 0.28 -38.01
CA GLU A 105 13.56 0.46 -38.45
C GLU A 105 14.36 -0.86 -38.57
N THR A 106 13.80 -1.87 -39.26
CA THR A 106 14.54 -3.10 -39.61
C THR A 106 14.31 -3.59 -41.06
N GLU A 107 14.16 -2.68 -42.03
CA GLU A 107 14.23 -3.00 -43.47
C GLU A 107 15.02 -1.94 -44.26
N THR A 108 16.33 -2.15 -44.44
CA THR A 108 17.14 -1.73 -45.61
C THR A 108 18.57 -2.30 -45.50
N GLU A 109 19.19 -2.58 -46.64
CA GLU A 109 20.57 -3.11 -46.82
C GLU A 109 20.77 -4.55 -46.27
N THR A 110 21.23 -5.54 -47.05
CA THR A 110 22.24 -5.48 -48.12
C THR A 110 21.93 -6.31 -49.38
N GLU A 111 22.40 -5.81 -50.53
CA GLU A 111 22.67 -6.56 -51.77
C GLU A 111 24.15 -6.34 -52.20
N THR A 112 24.82 -7.17 -52.99
CA THR A 112 24.40 -8.45 -53.61
C THR A 112 25.33 -9.60 -53.14
N GLU A 113 26.16 -10.38 -53.86
CA GLU A 113 26.49 -10.62 -55.28
C GLU A 113 26.70 -12.14 -55.51
N THR A 114 25.77 -12.74 -56.25
CA THR A 114 25.94 -13.76 -57.31
C THR A 114 27.29 -14.49 -57.50
N GLU A 115 27.25 -15.82 -57.60
CA GLU A 115 27.64 -16.54 -58.84
C GLU A 115 26.87 -17.89 -58.98
N SER A 116 26.89 -18.47 -60.19
CA SER A 116 26.20 -19.68 -60.67
C SER A 116 26.89 -21.01 -60.23
N ASP A 117 26.42 -22.24 -60.52
CA ASP A 117 25.59 -22.67 -61.66
C ASP A 117 24.82 -24.00 -61.44
N ALA A 118 23.83 -24.23 -62.32
CA ALA A 118 23.07 -25.43 -62.74
C ALA A 118 22.81 -26.66 -61.83
N PRO A 119 21.60 -27.27 -61.90
CA PRO A 119 21.29 -28.61 -61.38
C PRO A 119 21.43 -29.72 -62.44
N ASP A 120 21.46 -31.00 -62.02
CA ASP A 120 20.58 -32.07 -62.57
C ASP A 120 20.65 -33.38 -61.75
N GLU A 121 19.59 -34.19 -61.89
CA GLU A 121 19.33 -35.58 -61.41
C GLU A 121 19.74 -36.02 -59.97
#